data_AF-A0A1J3F778-F1
#
_entry.id   AF-A0A1J3F778-F1
#
_cell.length_a   1.000
_cell.length_b   1.000
_cell.length_c   1.000
_cell.angle_alpha   90.00
_cell.angle_beta   90.00
_cell.angle_gamma   90.00
#
_symmetry.space_group_name_H-M   'P 1'
#
loop_
_entity.id
_entity.type
_entity.pdbx_description
1 polymer ?
#
loop_
_entity_poly.entity_id
_entity_poly.type
_entity_poly.pdbx_seq_one_letter_code
_entity_poly.pdbx_strand_id
1 'polypeptide(L)'
;AILDWNDYYFLHFLPLHLKDFNKWPSLPSNIREVMDDYGKELVKLGGRLVSVLSSNLGLNEEQLQEAFGGEDVGACMRVNYYPKCPRPELALGLSPHSDPGGITILLPDDHVVGLQVHHGDTWITVNPL
;
A
#
# COMPACT_ATOMS: atom_id res chain seq x y z
N ALA A 1 -1.50 11.34 22.03
CA ALA A 1 -1.06 10.27 21.12
C ALA A 1 0.34 10.61 20.67
N ILE A 2 1.22 9.61 20.50
CA ILE A 2 2.48 9.81 19.78
C ILE A 2 2.10 9.96 18.30
N LEU A 3 2.67 10.97 17.62
CA LEU A 3 2.39 11.23 16.21
C LEU A 3 3.53 10.67 15.36
N ASP A 4 3.16 10.11 14.22
CA ASP A 4 4.12 9.72 13.19
C ASP A 4 4.65 10.96 12.45
N TRP A 5 5.92 10.92 12.04
CA TRP A 5 6.59 12.00 11.29
C TRP A 5 6.34 11.82 9.79
N ASN A 6 5.08 11.89 9.38
CA ASN A 6 4.69 11.84 7.99
C ASN A 6 3.39 12.60 7.71
N ASP A 7 3.23 12.98 6.46
CA ASP A 7 1.94 13.34 5.89
C ASP A 7 1.46 12.18 5.01
N TYR A 8 0.15 11.99 4.89
CA TYR A 8 -0.38 11.00 3.95
C TYR A 8 -1.76 11.37 3.41
N TYR A 9 -2.08 10.82 2.24
CA TYR A 9 -3.45 10.71 1.76
C TYR A 9 -3.84 9.24 1.67
N PHE A 10 -5.10 8.95 2.00
CA PHE A 10 -5.68 7.62 1.89
C PHE A 10 -6.87 7.66 0.93
N LEU A 11 -6.77 6.91 -0.17
CA LEU A 11 -7.71 6.95 -1.27
C LEU A 11 -8.30 5.56 -1.50
N HIS A 12 -9.62 5.47 -1.60
CA HIS A 12 -10.29 4.22 -1.99
C HIS A 12 -10.41 4.12 -3.50
N PHE A 13 -10.08 2.96 -4.04
CA PHE A 13 -10.25 2.59 -5.45
C PHE A 13 -11.46 1.70 -5.65
N LEU A 14 -11.57 0.64 -4.83
CA LEU A 14 -12.65 -0.32 -4.86
C LEU A 14 -13.21 -0.57 -3.46
N PRO A 15 -14.50 -0.91 -3.37
CA PRO A 15 -15.50 -0.80 -4.44
C PRO A 15 -15.78 0.65 -4.85
N LEU A 16 -16.26 0.88 -6.08
CA LEU A 16 -16.37 2.22 -6.68
C LEU A 16 -17.21 3.21 -5.87
N HIS A 17 -18.20 2.74 -5.11
CA HIS A 17 -19.04 3.60 -4.29
C HIS A 17 -18.28 4.23 -3.10
N LEU A 18 -17.13 3.69 -2.70
CA LEU A 18 -16.24 4.28 -1.68
C LEU A 18 -15.27 5.32 -2.27
N LYS A 19 -15.18 5.42 -3.60
CA LYS A 19 -14.28 6.36 -4.27
C LYS A 19 -14.84 7.78 -4.24
N ASP A 20 -14.44 8.54 -3.22
CA ASP A 20 -14.80 9.95 -3.06
C ASP A 20 -13.81 10.88 -3.78
N PHE A 21 -14.15 11.35 -4.97
CA PHE A 21 -13.31 12.25 -5.78
C PHE A 21 -12.94 13.58 -5.10
N ASN A 22 -13.64 14.01 -4.04
CA ASN A 22 -13.27 15.22 -3.31
C ASN A 22 -11.98 15.05 -2.50
N LYS A 23 -11.64 13.81 -2.13
CA LYS A 23 -10.39 13.47 -1.42
C LYS A 23 -9.21 13.30 -2.36
N TRP A 24 -9.46 13.22 -3.67
CA TRP A 24 -8.43 12.97 -4.66
C TRP A 24 -7.73 14.28 -5.06
N PRO A 25 -6.39 14.27 -5.19
CA PRO A 25 -5.66 15.46 -5.60
C PRO A 25 -6.12 15.92 -6.99
N SER A 26 -6.08 17.23 -7.23
CA SER A 26 -6.42 17.85 -8.52
C SER A 26 -5.21 18.45 -9.24
N LEU A 27 -4.05 18.46 -8.58
CA LEU A 27 -2.80 18.97 -9.10
C LEU A 27 -1.68 17.92 -8.96
N PRO A 28 -0.82 17.74 -9.98
CA PRO A 28 -0.94 18.31 -11.33
C PRO A 28 -2.24 17.86 -12.04
N SER A 29 -2.67 18.55 -13.10
CA SER A 29 -4.00 18.37 -13.69
C SER A 29 -4.30 16.94 -14.17
N ASN A 30 -3.26 16.17 -14.52
CA ASN A 30 -3.36 14.78 -14.94
C ASN A 30 -3.27 13.75 -13.79
N ILE A 31 -3.11 14.19 -12.54
CA ILE A 31 -2.81 13.28 -11.41
C ILE A 31 -3.90 12.23 -11.19
N ARG A 32 -5.17 12.60 -11.39
CA ARG A 32 -6.30 11.69 -11.17
C ARG A 32 -6.33 10.56 -12.19
N GLU A 33 -6.06 10.89 -13.45
CA GLU A 33 -5.99 9.92 -14.55
C GLU A 33 -4.82 8.96 -14.32
N VAL A 34 -3.64 9.49 -14.02
CA VAL A 34 -2.44 8.69 -13.73
C VAL A 34 -2.66 7.76 -12.54
N MET A 35 -3.23 8.27 -11.44
CA MET A 35 -3.54 7.45 -10.26
C MET A 35 -4.61 6.38 -10.56
N ASP A 36 -5.62 6.70 -11.36
CA ASP A 36 -6.66 5.75 -11.75
C ASP A 36 -6.09 4.58 -12.56
N ASP A 37 -5.27 4.88 -13.57
CA ASP A 37 -4.62 3.87 -14.39
C ASP A 37 -3.61 3.03 -13.60
N TYR A 38 -2.83 3.67 -12.72
CA TYR A 38 -1.94 2.97 -11.80
C TYR A 38 -2.72 2.01 -10.89
N GLY A 39 -3.84 2.46 -10.31
CA GLY A 39 -4.69 1.62 -9.47
C GLY A 39 -5.30 0.44 -10.20
N LYS A 40 -5.77 0.63 -11.45
CA LYS A 40 -6.27 -0.49 -12.29
C LYS A 40 -5.19 -1.55 -12.51
N GLU A 41 -3.97 -1.13 -12.82
CA GLU A 41 -2.87 -2.07 -13.02
C GLU A 41 -2.43 -2.75 -11.72
N LEU A 42 -2.46 -2.04 -10.58
CA LEU A 42 -2.21 -2.64 -9.27
C LEU A 42 -3.27 -3.66 -8.86
N VAL A 43 -4.56 -3.41 -9.11
CA VAL A 43 -5.62 -4.38 -8.83
C VAL A 43 -5.43 -5.65 -9.67
N LYS A 44 -5.12 -5.50 -10.97
CA LYS A 44 -4.81 -6.65 -11.84
C LYS A 44 -3.58 -7.41 -11.35
N LEU A 45 -2.52 -6.71 -10.96
CA LEU A 45 -1.30 -7.34 -10.44
C LEU A 45 -1.57 -8.06 -9.11
N GLY A 46 -2.29 -7.43 -8.18
CA GLY A 46 -2.68 -8.01 -6.90
C GLY A 46 -3.49 -9.28 -7.08
N GLY A 47 -4.50 -9.28 -7.97
CA GLY A 47 -5.28 -10.48 -8.29
C GLY A 47 -4.42 -11.63 -8.81
N ARG A 48 -3.49 -11.34 -9.74
CA ARG A 48 -2.54 -12.37 -10.24
C ARG A 48 -1.64 -12.92 -9.14
N LEU A 49 -1.10 -12.06 -8.27
CA LEU A 49 -0.23 -12.49 -7.17
C LEU A 49 -1.01 -13.37 -6.17
N VAL A 50 -2.24 -12.97 -5.81
CA VAL A 50 -3.10 -13.75 -4.92
C VAL A 50 -3.45 -15.12 -5.53
N SER A 51 -3.76 -15.18 -6.82
CA SER A 51 -4.00 -16.44 -7.54
C SER A 51 -2.78 -17.37 -7.49
N VAL A 52 -1.58 -16.85 -7.77
CA VAL A 52 -0.33 -17.62 -7.67
C VAL A 52 -0.07 -18.11 -6.24
N LEU A 53 -0.32 -17.26 -5.23
CA LEU A 53 -0.22 -17.66 -3.82
C LEU A 53 -1.20 -18.79 -3.49
N SER A 54 -2.42 -18.72 -4.01
CA SER A 54 -3.45 -19.76 -3.82
C SER A 54 -2.96 -21.11 -4.36
N SER A 55 -2.47 -21.13 -5.61
CA SER A 55 -1.91 -22.34 -6.22
C SER A 55 -0.70 -22.90 -5.47
N ASN A 56 0.21 -22.04 -5.01
CA ASN A 56 1.38 -22.46 -4.24
C ASN A 56 1.02 -23.07 -2.87
N LEU A 57 -0.15 -22.74 -2.33
CA LEU A 57 -0.71 -23.37 -1.13
C LEU A 57 -1.49 -24.65 -1.42
N GLY A 58 -1.61 -25.07 -2.69
CA GLY A 58 -2.38 -26.24 -3.12
C GLY A 58 -3.89 -26.00 -3.14
N LEU A 59 -4.32 -24.74 -3.20
CA LEU A 59 -5.73 -24.35 -3.28
C LEU A 59 -6.16 -24.12 -4.74
N ASN A 60 -7.47 -24.02 -4.97
CA ASN A 60 -7.98 -23.49 -6.24
C ASN A 60 -7.51 -22.04 -6.42
N GLU A 61 -7.18 -21.64 -7.65
CA GLU A 61 -6.62 -20.31 -7.97
C GLU A 61 -7.46 -19.14 -7.43
N GLU A 62 -8.78 -19.29 -7.43
CA GLU A 62 -9.73 -18.25 -7.00
C GLU A 62 -9.99 -18.26 -5.49
N GLN A 63 -9.57 -19.31 -4.76
CA GLN A 63 -9.94 -19.53 -3.36
C GLN A 63 -9.55 -18.36 -2.43
N LEU A 64 -8.32 -17.86 -2.55
CA LEU A 64 -7.88 -16.72 -1.76
C LEU A 64 -8.56 -15.42 -2.20
N GLN A 65 -8.80 -15.24 -3.50
CA GLN A 65 -9.45 -14.04 -4.02
C GLN A 65 -10.89 -13.93 -3.49
N GLU A 66 -11.64 -15.05 -3.49
CA GLU A 66 -12.97 -15.14 -2.89
C GLU A 66 -12.93 -14.87 -1.38
N ALA A 67 -11.94 -15.43 -0.67
CA ALA A 67 -11.76 -15.18 0.75
C ALA A 67 -11.46 -13.70 1.08
N PHE A 68 -10.84 -12.96 0.15
CA PHE A 68 -10.59 -11.52 0.25
C PHE A 68 -11.71 -10.64 -0.31
N GLY A 69 -12.88 -11.22 -0.60
CA GLY A 69 -14.09 -10.49 -0.97
C GLY A 69 -14.53 -10.66 -2.43
N GLY A 70 -13.82 -11.44 -3.24
CA GLY A 70 -14.24 -11.78 -4.61
C GLY A 70 -14.53 -10.53 -5.45
N GLU A 71 -15.77 -10.40 -5.93
CA GLU A 71 -16.25 -9.24 -6.71
C GLU A 71 -16.32 -7.93 -5.89
N ASP A 72 -16.45 -8.02 -4.56
CA ASP A 72 -16.54 -6.90 -3.63
C ASP A 72 -15.17 -6.54 -3.01
N VAL A 73 -14.07 -6.99 -3.62
CA VAL A 73 -12.72 -6.77 -3.11
C VAL A 73 -12.43 -5.28 -2.85
N GLY A 74 -11.92 -5.00 -1.66
CA GLY A 74 -11.47 -3.67 -1.27
C GLY A 74 -10.08 -3.37 -1.84
N ALA A 75 -9.92 -2.20 -2.47
CA ALA A 75 -8.62 -1.70 -2.89
C ALA A 75 -8.47 -0.24 -2.47
N CYS A 76 -7.35 0.08 -1.85
CA CYS A 76 -7.02 1.42 -1.40
C CYS A 76 -5.54 1.74 -1.67
N MET A 77 -5.22 3.03 -1.68
CA MET A 77 -3.86 3.52 -1.81
C MET A 77 -3.58 4.50 -0.69
N ARG A 78 -2.46 4.27 0.00
CA ARG A 78 -1.88 5.21 0.94
C ARG A 78 -0.64 5.82 0.32
N VAL A 79 -0.67 7.12 0.10
CA VAL A 79 0.49 7.88 -0.39
C VAL A 79 1.12 8.56 0.81
N ASN A 80 2.36 8.20 1.14
CA ASN A 80 3.07 8.74 2.30
C ASN A 80 4.16 9.72 1.87
N TYR A 81 4.30 10.82 2.59
CA TYR A 81 5.42 11.75 2.47
C TYR A 81 6.13 11.88 3.81
N TYR A 82 7.42 11.54 3.82
CA TYR A 82 8.27 11.56 5.02
C TYR A 82 9.23 12.75 4.96
N PRO A 83 8.89 13.91 5.54
CA PRO A 83 9.78 15.06 5.50
C PRO A 83 11.05 14.80 6.32
N LYS A 84 12.14 15.50 5.98
CA LYS A 84 13.41 15.41 6.74
C LYS A 84 13.17 15.74 8.22
N CYS A 85 13.50 14.79 9.10
CA CYS A 85 13.40 14.98 10.55
C CYS A 85 14.71 15.57 11.11
N PRO A 86 14.66 16.63 11.94
CA PRO A 86 15.87 17.18 12.57
C PRO A 86 16.42 16.29 13.71
N ARG A 87 15.62 15.38 14.25
CA ARG A 87 15.97 14.45 15.33
C ARG A 87 15.39 13.05 15.05
N PRO A 88 15.91 12.33 14.03
CA PRO A 88 15.36 11.05 13.57
C PRO A 88 15.43 9.93 14.62
N GLU A 89 16.29 10.06 15.64
CA GLU A 89 16.37 9.14 16.77
C GLU A 89 15.20 9.25 17.75
N LEU A 90 14.41 10.32 17.67
CA LEU A 90 13.27 10.60 18.56
C LEU A 90 11.90 10.46 17.87
N ALA A 91 11.87 10.21 16.56
CA ALA A 91 10.64 10.17 15.78
C ALA A 91 10.63 8.99 14.82
N LEU A 92 9.46 8.42 14.58
CA LEU A 92 9.24 7.39 13.59
C LEU A 92 8.46 7.98 12.43
N GLY A 93 8.88 7.68 11.19
CA GLY A 93 8.12 8.08 10.01
C GLY A 93 6.74 7.43 9.99
N LEU A 94 6.67 6.16 10.36
CA LEU A 94 5.44 5.40 10.55
C LEU A 94 5.67 4.38 11.67
N SER A 95 4.77 4.34 12.65
CA SER A 95 4.88 3.43 13.78
C SER A 95 4.87 1.94 13.36
N PRO A 96 5.54 1.04 14.09
CA PRO A 96 5.55 -0.40 13.80
C PRO A 96 4.14 -0.97 13.75
N HIS A 97 3.82 -1.70 12.69
CA HIS A 97 2.53 -2.36 12.52
C HIS A 97 2.66 -3.51 11.52
N SER A 98 1.61 -4.32 11.44
CA SER A 98 1.35 -5.20 10.30
C SER A 98 0.19 -4.62 9.51
N ASP A 99 0.25 -4.70 8.19
CA ASP A 99 -0.80 -4.18 7.34
C ASP A 99 -2.12 -4.92 7.58
N PRO A 100 -3.24 -4.20 7.73
CA PRO A 100 -4.54 -4.82 7.66
C PRO A 100 -4.88 -5.14 6.19
N GLY A 101 -5.19 -6.40 5.88
CA GLY A 101 -5.67 -6.79 4.55
C GLY A 101 -5.02 -8.05 4.00
N GLY A 102 -5.09 -8.20 2.67
CA GLY A 102 -4.58 -9.36 1.95
C GLY A 102 -3.15 -9.17 1.43
N ILE A 103 -2.95 -8.21 0.52
CA ILE A 103 -1.64 -7.95 -0.10
C ILE A 103 -1.39 -6.45 -0.26
N THR A 104 -0.18 -6.01 0.09
CA THR A 104 0.31 -4.65 -0.13
C THR A 104 1.35 -4.67 -1.23
N ILE A 105 1.20 -3.81 -2.23
CA ILE A 105 2.19 -3.57 -3.28
C ILE A 105 2.73 -2.16 -3.07
N LEU A 106 4.02 -2.04 -2.75
CA LEU A 106 4.65 -0.78 -2.44
C LEU A 106 5.56 -0.31 -3.59
N LEU A 107 5.41 0.96 -3.96
CA LEU A 107 6.38 1.70 -4.77
C LEU A 107 7.19 2.61 -3.83
N PRO A 108 8.41 2.22 -3.43
CA PRO A 108 9.27 3.02 -2.58
C PRO A 108 10.00 4.12 -3.36
N ASP A 109 10.59 5.08 -2.64
CA ASP A 109 11.53 6.05 -3.19
C ASP A 109 12.84 5.34 -3.57
N ASP A 110 13.41 5.67 -4.73
CA ASP A 110 14.61 5.04 -5.30
C ASP A 110 15.92 5.61 -4.76
N HIS A 111 15.86 6.70 -3.99
CA HIS A 111 17.01 7.41 -3.46
C HIS A 111 17.02 7.48 -1.93
N VAL A 112 15.85 7.37 -1.29
CA VAL A 112 15.70 7.48 0.16
C VAL A 112 15.26 6.15 0.76
N VAL A 113 16.20 5.50 1.45
CA VAL A 113 15.93 4.25 2.18
C VAL A 113 15.27 4.56 3.52
N GLY A 114 14.23 3.80 3.87
CA GLY A 114 13.53 3.98 5.16
C GLY A 114 12.62 2.82 5.59
N LEU A 115 12.15 1.99 4.67
CA LEU A 115 11.34 0.82 5.02
C LEU A 115 12.18 -0.20 5.78
N GLN A 116 11.65 -0.67 6.91
CA GLN A 116 12.21 -1.77 7.67
C GLN A 116 11.12 -2.81 7.96
N VAL A 117 11.51 -4.08 7.94
CA VAL A 117 10.67 -5.21 8.34
C VAL A 117 11.23 -5.85 9.59
N HIS A 118 10.36 -6.22 10.52
CA HIS A 118 10.76 -6.91 11.74
C HIS A 118 10.82 -8.43 11.49
N HIS A 119 11.96 -9.04 11.76
CA HIS A 119 12.17 -10.48 11.60
C HIS A 119 13.01 -11.02 12.75
N GLY A 120 12.46 -12.00 13.47
CA GLY A 120 13.02 -12.45 14.76
C GLY A 120 12.97 -11.31 15.77
N ASP A 121 14.13 -10.95 16.33
CA ASP A 121 14.31 -9.83 17.27
C ASP A 121 15.01 -8.63 16.61
N THR A 122 14.99 -8.54 15.28
CA THR A 122 15.77 -7.54 14.53
C THR A 122 14.95 -6.82 13.47
N TRP A 123 15.29 -5.55 13.25
CA TRP A 123 14.80 -4.76 12.12
C TRP A 123 15.74 -4.89 10.92
N ILE A 124 15.19 -5.26 9.78
CA ILE A 124 15.91 -5.43 8.52
C ILE A 124 15.49 -4.32 7.57
N THR A 125 16.46 -3.53 7.11
CA THR A 125 16.22 -2.49 6.11
C THR A 125 15.97 -3.11 4.74
N VAL A 126 14.86 -2.74 4.10
CA VAL A 126 14.54 -3.15 2.74
C VAL A 126 15.19 -2.18 1.78
N ASN A 127 16.09 -2.68 0.93
CA ASN A 127 16.66 -1.92 -0.17
C ASN A 127 15.81 -2.16 -1.43
N PRO A 128 15.14 -1.13 -1.97
CA PRO A 128 14.48 -1.23 -3.27
C PRO A 128 15.47 -1.63 -4.35
N LEU A 129 15.00 -2.37 -5.36
CA LEU A 129 15.79 -2.84 -6.50
C LEU A 129 16.04 -1.74 -7.53
#